data_AF-A0A356FA77-F1
#
_entry.id   AF-A0A356FA77-F1
#
_cell.length_a   1.000
_cell.length_b   1.000
_cell.length_c   1.000
_cell.angle_alpha   90.00
_cell.angle_beta   90.00
_cell.angle_gamma   90.00
#
_symmetry.space_group_name_H-M   'P 1'
#
loop_
_entity.id
_entity.type
_entity.pdbx_description
1 polymer ?
#
loop_
_entity_poly.entity_id
_entity_poly.type
_entity_poly.pdbx_seq_one_letter_code
_entity_poly.pdbx_strand_id
1 'polypeptide(L)'
;MRIRWRDFEIPNSVICEDESRKSTYGKFYVEPFERGFGITVGNSLRRILLSSLEGAALVYAKIEGVQHEFTSMTGVYEDVTEVVLNLKNVLMLIEGNADEVELKIRVDKAGDVTAGDIEHGPEVTIVNPDLLIAKLTQDIPFNVDLRARKGRGYATAPENRDGDNEIGVIWMDSSFSPVSRVRYKTENTRVGQLTNYDRLVLEIWTNGALKPEMALVEASKILRKHLNPFIQYSNIGAVVQPEEQVVAEETTESPDLDELRKKLEMPISALALGVRAYNCLDGESIRTVGQLVAWKEPDLLRVRNFGQTTLDEIKAKLVEIGLDLGMEVPASISVEPVGMHISAAIPQDPMPEYQVPISEEPPVPAP
;
A
#
# COMPACT_ATOMS: atom_id res chain seq x y z
N MET A 1 -5.71 -26.51 6.45
CA MET A 1 -6.72 -26.10 7.44
C MET A 1 -7.83 -25.37 6.70
N ARG A 2 -9.12 -25.61 6.99
CA ARG A 2 -10.23 -24.92 6.31
C ARG A 2 -10.54 -23.64 7.09
N ILE A 3 -10.38 -22.47 6.49
CA ILE A 3 -10.80 -21.21 7.09
C ILE A 3 -12.19 -20.89 6.53
N ARG A 4 -13.15 -20.82 7.45
CA ARG A 4 -14.52 -20.42 7.15
C ARG A 4 -14.82 -19.12 7.84
N TRP A 5 -15.45 -18.20 7.12
CA TRP A 5 -15.96 -16.97 7.71
C TRP A 5 -17.46 -16.87 7.43
N ARG A 6 -18.30 -16.94 8.47
CA ARG A 6 -19.77 -16.86 8.35
C ARG A 6 -20.32 -17.76 7.24
N ASP A 7 -19.91 -19.03 7.25
CA ASP A 7 -20.24 -20.08 6.26
C ASP A 7 -19.63 -19.94 4.86
N PHE A 8 -18.79 -18.93 4.64
CA PHE A 8 -18.06 -18.73 3.39
C PHE A 8 -16.72 -19.46 3.41
N GLU A 9 -16.41 -20.26 2.38
CA GLU A 9 -15.07 -20.85 2.22
C GLU A 9 -14.10 -19.78 1.68
N ILE A 10 -13.00 -19.58 2.40
CA ILE A 10 -11.94 -18.65 2.00
C ILE A 10 -10.73 -19.48 1.52
N PRO A 11 -10.06 -19.05 0.42
CA PRO A 11 -8.82 -19.70 0.01
C PRO A 11 -7.71 -19.48 1.04
N ASN A 12 -7.01 -20.54 1.39
CA ASN A 12 -6.07 -20.54 2.53
C ASN A 12 -4.60 -20.56 2.10
N SER A 13 -4.34 -20.88 0.84
CA SER A 13 -2.98 -21.00 0.30
C SER A 13 -2.96 -20.69 -1.18
N VAL A 14 -1.91 -20.00 -1.60
CA VAL A 14 -1.53 -19.88 -3.01
C VAL A 14 -0.46 -20.93 -3.27
N ILE A 15 -0.71 -21.82 -4.22
CA ILE A 15 0.25 -22.86 -4.63
C ILE A 15 0.90 -22.40 -5.93
N CYS A 16 2.23 -22.30 -5.96
CA CYS A 16 3.01 -22.04 -7.17
C CYS A 16 3.45 -23.37 -7.78
N GLU A 17 3.36 -23.51 -9.11
CA GLU A 17 3.84 -24.72 -9.81
C GLU A 17 5.38 -24.71 -9.88
N ASP A 18 6.05 -25.75 -9.36
CA ASP A 18 7.53 -25.77 -9.22
C ASP A 18 8.28 -25.64 -10.56
N GLU A 19 7.75 -26.23 -11.65
CA GLU A 19 8.32 -26.06 -13.01
C GLU A 19 8.15 -24.65 -13.57
N SER A 20 7.24 -23.86 -12.98
CA SER A 20 7.00 -22.47 -13.36
C SER A 20 7.87 -21.48 -12.60
N ARG A 21 8.85 -21.89 -11.77
CA ARG A 21 9.81 -20.97 -11.11
C ARG A 21 10.88 -20.39 -12.05
N LYS A 22 10.52 -20.08 -13.30
CA LYS A 22 11.39 -19.28 -14.17
C LYS A 22 11.34 -17.83 -13.69
N SER A 23 12.41 -17.08 -13.85
CA SER A 23 12.46 -15.66 -13.43
C SER A 23 11.37 -14.78 -14.07
N THR A 24 10.86 -15.20 -15.23
CA THR A 24 9.95 -14.42 -16.09
C THR A 24 8.54 -15.00 -16.23
N TYR A 25 8.25 -16.18 -15.68
CA TYR A 25 6.93 -16.81 -15.76
C TYR A 25 6.56 -17.40 -14.41
N GLY A 26 5.29 -17.40 -14.05
CA GLY A 26 4.80 -18.06 -12.84
C GLY A 26 3.34 -18.48 -12.99
N LYS A 27 3.03 -19.69 -12.54
CA LYS A 27 1.67 -20.25 -12.57
C LYS A 27 1.21 -20.59 -11.16
N PHE A 28 0.10 -19.96 -10.78
CA PHE A 28 -0.44 -19.95 -9.43
C PHE A 28 -1.82 -20.60 -9.41
N TYR A 29 -2.06 -21.37 -8.37
CA TYR A 29 -3.34 -22.00 -8.07
C TYR A 29 -3.86 -21.49 -6.74
N VAL A 30 -5.09 -21.02 -6.73
CA VAL A 30 -5.75 -20.52 -5.53
C VAL A 30 -7.10 -21.21 -5.40
N GLU A 31 -7.28 -21.93 -4.30
CA GLU A 31 -8.50 -22.66 -3.97
C GLU A 31 -8.68 -22.81 -2.45
N PRO A 32 -9.91 -23.02 -1.95
CA PRO A 32 -11.18 -22.94 -2.69
C PRO A 32 -11.76 -21.52 -2.72
N PHE A 33 -12.37 -21.15 -3.84
CA PHE A 33 -13.24 -19.97 -3.94
C PHE A 33 -14.71 -20.40 -4.03
N GLU A 34 -15.60 -19.61 -3.47
CA GLU A 34 -17.02 -19.73 -3.76
C GLU A 34 -17.31 -19.48 -5.25
N ARG A 35 -18.42 -20.04 -5.71
CA ARG A 35 -18.82 -19.97 -7.11
C ARG A 35 -18.88 -18.51 -7.59
N GLY A 36 -18.15 -18.21 -8.66
CA GLY A 36 -18.07 -16.88 -9.27
C GLY A 36 -16.97 -15.98 -8.70
N PHE A 37 -16.47 -16.25 -7.48
CA PHE A 37 -15.40 -15.44 -6.89
C PHE A 37 -14.07 -15.63 -7.63
N GLY A 38 -13.81 -16.80 -8.21
CA GLY A 38 -12.62 -17.03 -9.02
C GLY A 38 -12.51 -16.05 -10.19
N ILE A 39 -13.65 -15.74 -10.85
CA ILE A 39 -13.69 -14.80 -11.98
C ILE A 39 -13.47 -13.38 -11.48
N THR A 40 -14.18 -12.97 -10.41
CA THR A 40 -14.08 -11.62 -9.84
C THR A 40 -12.65 -11.30 -9.39
N VAL A 41 -12.05 -12.21 -8.61
CA VAL A 41 -10.67 -12.05 -8.10
C VAL A 41 -9.66 -12.13 -9.25
N GLY A 42 -9.80 -13.12 -10.14
CA GLY A 42 -8.90 -13.30 -11.28
C GLY A 42 -8.88 -12.11 -12.24
N ASN A 43 -10.05 -11.56 -12.57
CA ASN A 43 -10.16 -10.38 -13.42
C ASN A 43 -9.60 -9.12 -12.73
N SER A 44 -9.85 -8.96 -11.42
CA SER A 44 -9.36 -7.81 -10.65
C SER A 44 -7.83 -7.82 -10.58
N LEU A 45 -7.23 -8.96 -10.21
CA LEU A 45 -5.78 -9.12 -10.18
C LEU A 45 -5.16 -8.93 -11.55
N ARG A 46 -5.76 -9.49 -12.61
CA ARG A 46 -5.28 -9.29 -13.99
C ARG A 46 -5.20 -7.82 -14.38
N ARG A 47 -6.19 -7.00 -14.00
CA ARG A 47 -6.18 -5.56 -14.30
C ARG A 47 -5.03 -4.86 -13.59
N ILE A 48 -4.91 -5.10 -12.28
CA ILE A 48 -3.89 -4.45 -11.45
C ILE A 48 -2.48 -4.84 -11.87
N LEU A 49 -2.24 -6.13 -12.13
CA LEU A 49 -0.96 -6.65 -12.60
C LEU A 49 -0.50 -5.97 -13.89
N LEU A 50 -1.41 -5.66 -14.81
CA LEU A 50 -1.07 -5.03 -16.10
C LEU A 50 -0.91 -3.51 -16.01
N SER A 51 -1.60 -2.83 -15.10
CA SER A 51 -1.67 -1.36 -15.09
C SER A 51 -0.95 -0.67 -13.94
N SER A 52 -0.90 -1.28 -12.77
CA SER A 52 -0.71 -0.55 -11.50
C SER A 52 0.56 -0.93 -10.74
N LEU A 53 1.32 -1.90 -11.23
CA LEU A 53 2.62 -2.20 -10.68
C LEU A 53 3.61 -1.10 -11.06
N GLU A 54 4.51 -0.83 -10.12
CA GLU A 54 5.58 0.13 -10.28
C GLU A 54 6.74 -0.51 -11.05
N GLY A 55 7.33 0.26 -11.94
CA GLY A 55 8.55 -0.12 -12.64
C GLY A 55 9.30 1.11 -13.12
N ALA A 56 10.37 0.88 -13.88
CA ALA A 56 11.25 1.92 -14.36
C ALA A 56 11.42 1.83 -15.87
N ALA A 57 11.51 2.99 -16.52
CA ALA A 57 11.74 3.11 -17.95
C ALA A 57 12.47 4.40 -18.28
N LEU A 58 13.15 4.42 -19.43
CA LEU A 58 13.76 5.63 -19.99
C LEU A 58 12.67 6.58 -20.50
N VAL A 59 12.78 7.85 -20.11
CA VAL A 59 11.84 8.94 -20.47
C VAL A 59 12.48 9.96 -21.42
N TYR A 60 13.79 10.08 -21.37
CA TYR A 60 14.56 11.13 -22.00
C TYR A 60 15.82 10.55 -22.63
N ALA A 61 16.15 11.00 -23.84
CA ALA A 61 17.42 10.76 -24.48
C ALA A 61 17.92 12.02 -25.19
N LYS A 62 19.19 12.37 -24.97
CA LYS A 62 19.89 13.44 -25.69
C LYS A 62 21.17 12.86 -26.26
N ILE A 63 21.23 12.80 -27.58
CA ILE A 63 22.35 12.22 -28.31
C ILE A 63 23.21 13.37 -28.83
N GLU A 64 24.52 13.33 -28.58
CA GLU A 64 25.42 14.39 -29.03
C GLU A 64 25.44 14.49 -30.57
N GLY A 65 25.31 15.71 -31.10
CA GLY A 65 25.30 15.97 -32.54
C GLY A 65 23.97 15.73 -33.25
N VAL A 66 22.93 15.26 -32.54
CA VAL A 66 21.59 15.02 -33.10
C VAL A 66 20.65 16.15 -32.70
N GLN A 67 19.95 16.72 -33.69
CA GLN A 67 18.96 17.78 -33.44
C GLN A 67 17.53 17.24 -33.26
N HIS A 68 17.20 16.12 -33.91
CA HIS A 68 15.89 15.50 -33.85
C HIS A 68 15.97 14.00 -34.19
N GLU A 69 14.93 13.23 -33.82
CA GLU A 69 14.86 11.77 -33.96
C GLU A 69 14.88 11.22 -35.40
N PHE A 70 14.56 12.04 -36.40
CA PHE A 70 14.52 11.64 -37.82
C PHE A 70 15.84 11.81 -38.59
N THR A 71 16.96 12.09 -37.91
CA THR A 71 18.27 12.16 -38.56
C THR A 71 18.98 10.82 -38.56
N SER A 72 19.86 10.62 -39.54
CA SER A 72 20.89 9.59 -39.46
C SER A 72 22.18 10.18 -38.87
N MET A 73 22.97 9.35 -38.19
CA MET A 73 24.26 9.76 -37.63
C MET A 73 25.40 9.13 -38.44
N THR A 74 26.40 9.93 -38.81
CA THR A 74 27.58 9.43 -39.51
C THR A 74 28.34 8.46 -38.59
N GLY A 75 28.52 7.22 -39.05
CA GLY A 75 29.29 6.21 -38.34
C GLY A 75 28.48 5.29 -37.43
N VAL A 76 27.18 5.54 -37.24
CA VAL A 76 26.24 4.57 -36.67
C VAL A 76 25.55 3.84 -37.82
N TYR A 77 25.34 2.54 -37.69
CA TYR A 77 24.69 1.73 -38.72
C TYR A 77 23.17 1.97 -38.75
N GLU A 78 22.55 2.11 -37.59
CA GLU A 78 21.12 2.37 -37.39
C GLU A 78 20.77 3.86 -37.49
N ASP A 79 19.53 4.16 -37.87
CA ASP A 79 18.98 5.52 -37.78
C ASP A 79 18.67 5.89 -36.32
N VAL A 80 18.65 7.20 -36.00
CA VAL A 80 18.36 7.65 -34.63
C VAL A 80 17.00 7.16 -34.13
N THR A 81 15.99 7.05 -35.02
CA THR A 81 14.67 6.50 -34.66
C THR A 81 14.76 5.05 -34.17
N GLU A 82 15.61 4.24 -34.80
CA GLU A 82 15.82 2.85 -34.40
C GLU A 82 16.61 2.75 -33.09
N VAL A 83 17.63 3.61 -32.90
CA VAL A 83 18.33 3.75 -31.62
C VAL A 83 17.36 4.10 -30.49
N VAL A 84 16.48 5.07 -30.71
CA VAL A 84 15.43 5.46 -29.75
C VAL A 84 14.47 4.30 -29.47
N LEU A 85 14.10 3.52 -30.48
CA LEU A 85 13.27 2.33 -30.30
C LEU A 85 13.98 1.24 -29.47
N ASN A 86 15.28 1.05 -29.70
CA ASN A 86 16.08 0.10 -28.92
C ASN A 86 16.26 0.57 -27.48
N LEU A 87 16.46 1.87 -27.24
CA LEU A 87 16.46 2.46 -25.89
C LEU A 87 15.14 2.20 -25.15
N LYS A 88 13.99 2.29 -25.83
CA LYS A 88 12.69 1.94 -25.22
C LYS A 88 12.57 0.48 -24.77
N ASN A 89 13.37 -0.42 -25.34
CA ASN A 89 13.40 -1.85 -24.97
C ASN A 89 14.38 -2.16 -23.81
N VAL A 90 15.13 -1.17 -23.32
CA VAL A 90 16.00 -1.34 -22.15
C VAL A 90 15.13 -1.57 -20.92
N LEU A 91 15.41 -2.67 -20.21
CA LEU A 91 14.73 -3.05 -19.00
C LEU A 91 15.65 -2.78 -17.82
N MET A 92 15.11 -2.08 -16.82
CA MET A 92 15.89 -1.69 -15.65
C MET A 92 15.04 -1.71 -14.39
N LEU A 93 15.72 -1.82 -13.26
CA LEU A 93 15.19 -1.66 -11.93
C LEU A 93 15.86 -0.45 -11.29
N ILE A 94 15.06 0.43 -10.68
CA ILE A 94 15.57 1.54 -9.86
C ILE A 94 15.20 1.21 -8.41
N GLU A 95 16.20 0.97 -7.58
CA GLU A 95 16.06 0.78 -6.14
C GLU A 95 16.15 2.13 -5.41
N GLY A 96 15.68 2.19 -4.16
CA GLY A 96 15.73 3.43 -3.36
C GLY A 96 14.59 4.42 -3.65
N ASN A 97 14.76 5.66 -3.17
CA ASN A 97 13.70 6.67 -3.07
C ASN A 97 13.77 7.75 -4.16
N ALA A 98 14.71 7.63 -5.10
CA ALA A 98 14.80 8.55 -6.23
C ALA A 98 13.74 8.20 -7.28
N ASP A 99 12.91 9.18 -7.63
CA ASP A 99 11.91 9.03 -8.69
C ASP A 99 12.52 9.11 -10.08
N GLU A 100 13.61 9.86 -10.24
CA GLU A 100 14.34 10.05 -11.50
C GLU A 100 15.85 9.90 -11.30
N VAL A 101 16.52 9.29 -12.29
CA VAL A 101 17.96 9.05 -12.29
C VAL A 101 18.54 9.38 -13.66
N GLU A 102 19.71 10.02 -13.68
CA GLU A 102 20.45 10.30 -14.90
C GLU A 102 21.43 9.15 -15.21
N LEU A 103 21.48 8.78 -16.48
CA LEU A 103 22.30 7.70 -17.02
C LEU A 103 23.10 8.22 -18.21
N LYS A 104 24.24 7.59 -18.53
CA LYS A 104 25.08 8.02 -19.65
C LYS A 104 25.60 6.84 -20.44
N ILE A 105 25.75 6.99 -21.75
CA ILE A 105 26.48 6.06 -22.60
C ILE A 105 27.68 6.82 -23.16
N ARG A 106 28.88 6.25 -23.03
CA ARG A 106 30.13 6.82 -23.55
C ARG A 106 30.95 5.73 -24.20
N VAL A 107 30.89 5.65 -25.52
CA VAL A 107 31.64 4.66 -26.31
C VAL A 107 32.38 5.38 -27.43
N ASP A 108 33.65 5.05 -27.63
CA ASP A 108 34.54 5.71 -28.60
C ASP A 108 35.09 4.76 -29.67
N LYS A 109 34.80 3.47 -29.58
CA LYS A 109 35.33 2.43 -30.47
C LYS A 109 34.26 1.85 -31.38
N ALA A 110 34.67 1.48 -32.59
CA ALA A 110 33.83 0.71 -33.50
C ALA A 110 33.45 -0.64 -32.86
N GLY A 111 32.17 -0.99 -32.93
CA GLY A 111 31.62 -2.16 -32.26
C GLY A 111 30.13 -2.05 -31.98
N ASP A 112 29.61 -3.09 -31.32
CA ASP A 112 28.22 -3.15 -30.88
C ASP A 112 28.09 -2.40 -29.54
N VAL A 113 27.20 -1.41 -29.46
CA VAL A 113 26.85 -0.69 -28.23
C VAL A 113 25.64 -1.38 -27.63
N THR A 114 25.80 -1.89 -26.42
CA THR A 114 24.79 -2.68 -25.70
C THR A 114 24.24 -1.93 -24.51
N ALA A 115 23.12 -2.40 -23.95
CA ALA A 115 22.58 -1.87 -22.70
C ALA A 115 23.54 -2.04 -21.52
N GLY A 116 24.44 -3.01 -21.57
CA GLY A 116 25.52 -3.16 -20.57
C GLY A 116 26.53 -2.01 -20.56
N ASP A 117 26.62 -1.22 -21.64
CA ASP A 117 27.54 -0.07 -21.75
C ASP A 117 26.97 1.23 -21.16
N ILE A 118 25.75 1.18 -20.60
CA ILE A 118 25.14 2.31 -19.91
C ILE A 118 25.83 2.50 -18.54
N GLU A 119 26.48 3.65 -18.36
CA GLU A 119 26.97 4.13 -17.08
C GLU A 119 25.79 4.50 -16.18
N HIS A 120 25.67 3.81 -15.04
CA HIS A 120 24.58 3.98 -14.11
C HIS A 120 25.04 4.04 -12.64
N GLY A 121 24.23 4.68 -11.80
CA GLY A 121 24.45 4.73 -10.35
C GLY A 121 24.21 3.37 -9.67
N PRO A 122 24.56 3.25 -8.37
CA PRO A 122 24.34 2.02 -7.60
C PRO A 122 22.85 1.70 -7.41
N GLU A 123 21.96 2.68 -7.49
CA GLU A 123 20.52 2.46 -7.41
C GLU A 123 19.89 1.81 -8.66
N VAL A 124 20.61 1.77 -9.78
CA VAL A 124 20.08 1.24 -11.05
C VAL A 124 20.67 -0.13 -11.31
N THR A 125 19.82 -1.07 -11.73
CA THR A 125 20.25 -2.37 -12.24
C THR A 125 19.63 -2.62 -13.61
N ILE A 126 20.45 -2.91 -14.60
CA ILE A 126 20.01 -3.24 -15.96
C ILE A 126 19.71 -4.74 -16.04
N VAL A 127 18.50 -5.08 -16.47
CA VAL A 127 17.99 -6.47 -16.48
C VAL A 127 18.41 -7.20 -17.75
N ASN A 128 18.53 -6.50 -18.87
CA ASN A 128 18.90 -7.04 -20.18
C ASN A 128 20.19 -6.40 -20.75
N PRO A 129 21.37 -6.65 -20.15
CA PRO A 129 22.62 -6.02 -20.58
C PRO A 129 23.01 -6.35 -22.03
N ASP A 130 22.62 -7.52 -22.54
CA ASP A 130 22.94 -7.98 -23.90
C ASP A 130 22.12 -7.29 -25.01
N LEU A 131 21.19 -6.39 -24.66
CA LEU A 131 20.36 -5.71 -25.65
C LEU A 131 21.22 -4.77 -26.51
N LEU A 132 21.24 -4.98 -27.82
CA LEU A 132 21.88 -4.08 -28.77
C LEU A 132 21.10 -2.76 -28.84
N ILE A 133 21.79 -1.64 -28.62
CA ILE A 133 21.25 -0.29 -28.77
C ILE A 133 21.57 0.23 -30.17
N ALA A 134 22.84 0.17 -30.56
CA ALA A 134 23.35 0.68 -31.83
C ALA A 134 24.66 -0.02 -32.19
N LYS A 135 25.07 0.07 -33.45
CA LYS A 135 26.34 -0.45 -33.96
C LYS A 135 27.18 0.65 -34.57
N LEU A 136 28.37 0.85 -34.02
CA LEU A 136 29.35 1.81 -34.49
C LEU A 136 30.22 1.19 -35.58
N THR A 137 30.16 1.77 -36.78
CA THR A 137 30.94 1.36 -37.95
C THR A 137 32.34 1.98 -37.99
N GLN A 138 32.56 3.07 -37.25
CA GLN A 138 33.83 3.82 -37.17
C GLN A 138 34.11 4.20 -35.72
N ASP A 139 35.37 4.52 -35.42
CA ASP A 139 35.81 5.01 -34.10
C ASP A 139 35.38 6.49 -33.92
N ILE A 140 34.11 6.69 -33.59
CA ILE A 140 33.48 7.99 -33.38
C ILE A 140 32.91 8.02 -31.95
N PRO A 141 33.05 9.14 -31.22
CA PRO A 141 32.46 9.26 -29.89
C PRO A 141 30.94 9.22 -29.97
N PHE A 142 30.35 8.22 -29.34
CA PHE A 142 28.92 8.05 -29.14
C PHE A 142 28.58 8.38 -27.69
N ASN A 143 28.14 9.62 -27.47
CA ASN A 143 27.72 10.12 -26.17
C ASN A 143 26.20 10.31 -26.13
N VAL A 144 25.56 9.67 -25.16
CA VAL A 144 24.12 9.80 -24.94
C VAL A 144 23.86 10.09 -23.46
N ASP A 145 23.19 11.20 -23.19
CA ASP A 145 22.62 11.48 -21.88
C ASP A 145 21.19 10.94 -21.84
N LEU A 146 20.88 10.16 -20.81
CA LEU A 146 19.64 9.45 -20.63
C LEU A 146 19.03 9.83 -19.28
N ARG A 147 17.69 9.82 -19.18
CA ARG A 147 17.02 9.83 -17.87
C ARG A 147 16.03 8.71 -17.77
N ALA A 148 16.05 8.02 -16.65
CA ALA A 148 15.08 6.99 -16.31
C ALA A 148 14.23 7.45 -15.12
N ARG A 149 12.97 7.07 -15.13
CA ARG A 149 12.02 7.45 -14.09
C ARG A 149 11.27 6.23 -13.59
N LYS A 150 10.85 6.26 -12.32
CA LYS A 150 9.85 5.35 -11.77
C LYS A 150 8.46 5.79 -12.20
N GLY A 151 7.60 4.82 -12.50
CA GLY A 151 6.25 5.11 -12.95
C GLY A 151 5.36 3.88 -12.90
N ARG A 152 4.12 4.07 -13.37
CA ARG A 152 3.12 3.02 -13.48
C ARG A 152 2.44 3.08 -14.83
N GLY A 153 2.12 1.92 -15.38
CA GLY A 153 1.43 1.82 -16.66
C GLY A 153 2.28 2.36 -17.81
N TYR A 154 1.74 3.30 -18.55
CA TYR A 154 2.32 3.86 -19.76
C TYR A 154 2.20 5.39 -19.73
N ALA A 155 3.29 6.07 -20.06
CA ALA A 155 3.28 7.51 -20.28
C ALA A 155 3.77 7.81 -21.69
N THR A 156 3.07 8.73 -22.36
CA THR A 156 3.42 9.21 -23.69
C THR A 156 4.57 10.23 -23.61
N ALA A 157 5.29 10.42 -24.70
CA ALA A 157 6.36 11.41 -24.77
C ALA A 157 5.94 12.83 -24.32
N PRO A 158 4.73 13.36 -24.65
CA PRO A 158 4.26 14.65 -24.14
C PRO A 158 4.03 14.69 -22.63
N GLU A 159 3.53 13.61 -22.03
CA GLU A 159 3.32 13.51 -20.56
C GLU A 159 4.65 13.46 -19.80
N ASN A 160 5.71 13.03 -20.48
CA ASN A 160 7.06 13.00 -19.91
C ASN A 160 7.79 14.34 -19.97
N ARG A 161 7.28 15.33 -20.71
CA ARG A 161 7.96 16.62 -20.89
C ARG A 161 7.89 17.47 -19.61
N ASP A 162 9.05 17.73 -19.03
CA ASP A 162 9.18 18.60 -17.84
C ASP A 162 9.50 20.07 -18.18
N GLY A 163 8.86 20.61 -19.22
CA GLY A 163 9.02 22.01 -19.63
C GLY A 163 10.38 22.37 -20.25
N ASP A 164 11.36 21.45 -20.19
CA ASP A 164 12.66 21.57 -20.82
C ASP A 164 12.53 21.35 -22.34
N ASN A 165 12.85 22.39 -23.10
CA ASN A 165 12.76 22.42 -24.57
C ASN A 165 14.12 22.74 -25.20
N GLU A 166 15.19 22.18 -24.64
CA GLU A 166 16.48 22.20 -25.32
C GLU A 166 16.41 21.49 -26.68
N ILE A 167 17.06 22.07 -27.68
CA ILE A 167 17.16 21.49 -29.02
C ILE A 167 18.02 20.22 -28.93
N GLY A 168 17.58 19.14 -29.58
CA GLY A 168 18.27 17.84 -29.56
C GLY A 168 17.79 16.89 -28.46
N VAL A 169 16.84 17.30 -27.62
CA VAL A 169 16.19 16.42 -26.64
C VAL A 169 15.10 15.59 -27.30
N ILE A 170 15.15 14.28 -27.09
CA ILE A 170 14.16 13.32 -27.57
C ILE A 170 13.43 12.76 -26.34
N TRP A 171 12.18 13.19 -26.18
CA TRP A 171 11.27 12.63 -25.20
C TRP A 171 10.67 11.34 -25.73
N MET A 172 10.73 10.28 -24.93
CA MET A 172 10.31 8.94 -25.34
C MET A 172 9.00 8.57 -24.64
N ASP A 173 8.17 7.77 -25.30
CA ASP A 173 7.12 7.04 -24.59
C ASP A 173 7.75 5.97 -23.71
N SER A 174 7.19 5.80 -22.52
CA SER A 174 7.77 4.96 -21.48
C SER A 174 6.73 3.96 -20.98
N SER A 175 7.06 2.67 -21.12
CA SER A 175 6.28 1.58 -20.55
C SER A 175 6.90 1.16 -19.22
N PHE A 176 6.29 1.57 -18.12
CA PHE A 176 6.77 1.24 -16.76
C PHE A 176 6.29 -0.13 -16.29
N SER A 177 5.38 -0.79 -17.01
CA SER A 177 4.79 -2.05 -16.55
C SER A 177 5.79 -3.22 -16.63
N PRO A 178 6.13 -3.88 -15.51
CA PRO A 178 7.03 -5.04 -15.51
C PRO A 178 6.35 -6.33 -15.98
N VAL A 179 5.02 -6.33 -16.11
CA VAL A 179 4.22 -7.50 -16.50
C VAL A 179 3.78 -7.36 -17.95
N SER A 180 4.24 -8.28 -18.80
CA SER A 180 3.93 -8.27 -20.22
C SER A 180 2.59 -8.96 -20.53
N ARG A 181 2.25 -10.02 -19.77
CA ARG A 181 1.05 -10.81 -20.02
C ARG A 181 0.51 -11.41 -18.73
N VAL A 182 -0.82 -11.48 -18.64
CA VAL A 182 -1.53 -12.21 -17.59
C VAL A 182 -2.70 -12.97 -18.20
N ARG A 183 -2.84 -14.25 -17.84
CA ARG A 183 -3.96 -15.11 -18.18
C ARG A 183 -4.54 -15.67 -16.88
N TYR A 184 -5.87 -15.71 -16.78
CA TYR A 184 -6.52 -16.44 -15.70
C TYR A 184 -7.55 -17.41 -16.29
N LYS A 185 -7.78 -18.50 -15.57
CA LYS A 185 -8.80 -19.49 -15.87
C LYS A 185 -9.43 -19.94 -14.55
N THR A 186 -10.73 -20.15 -14.55
CA THR A 186 -11.44 -20.78 -13.43
C THR A 186 -11.75 -22.23 -13.77
N GLU A 187 -11.53 -23.12 -12.80
CA GLU A 187 -11.82 -24.55 -12.89
C GLU A 187 -12.66 -24.98 -11.69
N ASN A 188 -13.46 -26.04 -11.83
CA ASN A 188 -14.25 -26.51 -10.68
C ASN A 188 -13.36 -27.33 -9.75
N THR A 189 -13.45 -27.08 -8.45
CA THR A 189 -12.77 -27.84 -7.40
C THR A 189 -13.77 -28.45 -6.42
N ARG A 190 -13.37 -29.55 -5.78
CA ARG A 190 -14.19 -30.29 -4.84
C ARG A 190 -13.75 -30.01 -3.41
N VAL A 191 -14.66 -29.50 -2.59
CA VAL A 191 -14.45 -29.29 -1.16
C VAL A 191 -15.36 -30.23 -0.38
N GLY A 192 -14.79 -31.34 0.12
CA GLY A 192 -15.55 -32.37 0.83
C GLY A 192 -16.56 -33.08 -0.08
N GLN A 193 -17.87 -32.86 0.17
CA GLN A 193 -18.96 -33.45 -0.62
C GLN A 193 -19.38 -32.58 -1.82
N LEU A 194 -19.08 -31.27 -1.77
CA LEU A 194 -19.51 -30.28 -2.77
C LEU A 194 -18.45 -30.09 -3.86
N THR A 195 -18.87 -30.02 -5.13
CA THR A 195 -17.99 -29.93 -6.32
C THR A 195 -18.12 -28.63 -7.11
N ASN A 196 -18.86 -27.65 -6.58
CA ASN A 196 -19.23 -26.41 -7.25
C ASN A 196 -18.39 -25.20 -6.81
N TYR A 197 -17.24 -25.44 -6.17
CA TYR A 197 -16.28 -24.40 -5.82
C TYR A 197 -15.38 -24.09 -7.01
N ASP A 198 -14.84 -22.87 -7.03
CA ASP A 198 -13.91 -22.42 -8.07
C ASP A 198 -12.46 -22.59 -7.58
N ARG A 199 -11.60 -23.05 -8.49
CA ARG A 199 -10.14 -22.95 -8.42
C ARG A 199 -9.70 -21.92 -9.44
N LEU A 200 -8.98 -20.90 -8.98
CA LEU A 200 -8.39 -19.89 -9.85
C LEU A 200 -6.99 -20.35 -10.26
N VAL A 201 -6.78 -20.49 -11.57
CA VAL A 201 -5.46 -20.67 -12.19
C VAL A 201 -5.04 -19.32 -12.77
N LEU A 202 -3.92 -18.79 -12.30
CA LEU A 202 -3.37 -17.51 -12.73
C LEU A 202 -1.97 -17.73 -13.30
N GLU A 203 -1.76 -17.30 -14.53
CA GLU A 203 -0.49 -17.35 -15.23
C GLU A 203 0.01 -15.93 -15.49
N ILE A 204 1.22 -15.62 -15.02
CA ILE A 204 1.83 -14.29 -15.07
C ILE A 204 3.16 -14.39 -15.83
N TRP A 205 3.37 -13.50 -16.79
CA TRP A 205 4.65 -13.32 -17.50
C TRP A 205 5.21 -11.94 -17.19
N THR A 206 6.43 -11.89 -16.69
CA THR A 206 7.17 -10.67 -16.38
C THR A 206 8.39 -10.53 -17.27
N ASN A 207 8.92 -9.32 -17.35
CA ASN A 207 10.12 -8.99 -18.14
C ASN A 207 11.45 -9.27 -17.40
N GLY A 208 11.38 -9.83 -16.18
CA GLY A 208 12.55 -10.14 -15.35
C GLY A 208 12.93 -9.05 -14.34
N ALA A 209 12.42 -7.82 -14.50
CA ALA A 209 12.63 -6.74 -13.51
C ALA A 209 11.92 -7.05 -12.20
N LEU A 210 10.75 -7.69 -12.27
CA LEU A 210 9.98 -8.14 -11.12
C LEU A 210 9.67 -9.64 -11.25
N LYS A 211 9.85 -10.39 -10.17
CA LYS A 211 9.47 -11.81 -10.13
C LYS A 211 7.94 -11.94 -10.11
N PRO A 212 7.35 -12.95 -10.80
CA PRO A 212 5.91 -13.18 -10.81
C PRO A 212 5.26 -13.30 -9.43
N GLU A 213 5.97 -13.93 -8.48
CA GLU A 213 5.52 -14.09 -7.09
C GLU A 213 5.37 -12.73 -6.38
N MET A 214 6.37 -11.87 -6.53
CA MET A 214 6.35 -10.52 -5.96
C MET A 214 5.28 -9.66 -6.63
N ALA A 215 5.15 -9.74 -7.96
CA ALA A 215 4.10 -9.05 -8.71
C ALA A 215 2.69 -9.41 -8.20
N LEU A 216 2.44 -10.70 -7.93
CA LEU A 216 1.16 -11.16 -7.38
C LEU A 216 0.89 -10.58 -5.98
N VAL A 217 1.91 -10.55 -5.12
CA VAL A 217 1.81 -10.00 -3.75
C VAL A 217 1.50 -8.50 -3.81
N GLU A 218 2.23 -7.74 -4.62
CA GLU A 218 2.01 -6.30 -4.78
C GLU A 218 0.62 -5.99 -5.35
N ALA A 219 0.21 -6.70 -6.40
CA ALA A 219 -1.14 -6.54 -6.97
C ALA A 219 -2.24 -6.85 -5.94
N SER A 220 -2.04 -7.87 -5.11
CA SER A 220 -2.99 -8.22 -4.04
C SER A 220 -3.05 -7.15 -2.95
N LYS A 221 -1.90 -6.58 -2.57
CA LYS A 221 -1.83 -5.44 -1.63
C LYS A 221 -2.55 -4.22 -2.18
N ILE A 222 -2.36 -3.90 -3.46
CA ILE A 222 -3.04 -2.79 -4.14
C ILE A 222 -4.57 -3.02 -4.12
N LEU A 223 -5.02 -4.23 -4.50
CA LEU A 223 -6.45 -4.57 -4.47
C LEU A 223 -7.05 -4.39 -3.08
N ARG A 224 -6.38 -4.89 -2.04
CA ARG A 224 -6.82 -4.74 -0.64
C ARG A 224 -6.94 -3.28 -0.23
N LYS A 225 -5.93 -2.46 -0.54
CA LYS A 225 -5.95 -1.01 -0.25
C LYS A 225 -7.13 -0.29 -0.92
N HIS A 226 -7.48 -0.66 -2.15
CA HIS A 226 -8.66 -0.12 -2.82
C HIS A 226 -10.00 -0.57 -2.20
N LEU A 227 -10.02 -1.69 -1.48
CA LEU A 227 -11.22 -2.17 -0.78
C LEU A 227 -11.39 -1.56 0.62
N ASN A 228 -10.31 -1.06 1.25
CA ASN A 228 -10.35 -0.47 2.60
C ASN A 228 -11.43 0.61 2.79
N PRO A 229 -11.61 1.59 1.87
CA PRO A 229 -12.64 2.61 2.02
C PRO A 229 -14.07 2.04 2.08
N PHE A 230 -14.33 0.93 1.39
CA PHE A 230 -15.64 0.25 1.41
C PHE A 230 -15.86 -0.49 2.73
N ILE A 231 -14.79 -1.00 3.35
CA ILE A 231 -14.85 -1.66 4.67
C ILE A 231 -15.12 -0.63 5.77
N GLN A 232 -14.52 0.56 5.66
CA GLN A 232 -14.62 1.65 6.64
C GLN A 232 -15.81 2.60 6.39
N TYR A 233 -16.78 2.19 5.58
CA TYR A 233 -17.94 3.00 5.17
C TYR A 233 -18.73 3.61 6.33
N SER A 234 -18.66 3.06 7.54
CA SER A 234 -19.33 3.58 8.73
C SER A 234 -18.90 5.02 9.11
N ASN A 235 -17.72 5.47 8.67
CA ASN A 235 -17.24 6.83 8.91
C ASN A 235 -17.41 7.69 7.65
N ILE A 236 -18.65 7.97 7.28
CA ILE A 236 -19.00 8.82 6.14
C ILE A 236 -18.36 10.21 6.33
N GLY A 237 -17.41 10.59 5.47
CA GLY A 237 -16.76 11.90 5.50
C GLY A 237 -15.46 11.98 6.29
N ALA A 238 -15.03 10.91 6.96
CA ALA A 238 -13.66 10.84 7.46
C ALA A 238 -12.73 10.58 6.26
N VAL A 239 -11.86 11.54 5.96
CA VAL A 239 -10.76 11.32 5.02
C VAL A 239 -9.97 10.13 5.56
N VAL A 240 -9.90 9.04 4.78
CA VAL A 240 -8.91 7.97 5.01
C VAL A 240 -7.57 8.65 4.87
N GLN A 241 -6.97 9.07 6.00
CA GLN A 241 -5.66 9.68 5.96
C GLN A 241 -4.72 8.64 5.34
N PRO A 242 -3.85 9.05 4.40
CA PRO A 242 -2.80 8.16 3.95
C PRO A 242 -1.97 7.86 5.19
N GLU A 243 -2.06 6.63 5.68
CA GLU A 243 -1.10 6.13 6.65
C GLU A 243 0.27 6.16 5.95
N GLU A 244 0.99 7.28 6.10
CA GLU A 244 2.44 7.32 5.95
C GLU A 244 2.98 6.26 6.91
N GLN A 245 3.35 5.12 6.34
CA GLN A 245 4.21 4.12 6.98
C GLN A 245 3.84 3.80 8.43
N VAL A 246 2.57 3.46 8.69
CA VAL A 246 2.35 2.40 9.67
C VAL A 246 2.41 1.12 8.86
N VAL A 247 3.61 0.53 8.87
CA VAL A 247 3.74 -0.89 8.59
C VAL A 247 2.78 -1.54 9.58
N ALA A 248 1.58 -1.87 9.11
CA ALA A 248 0.83 -2.97 9.67
C ALA A 248 1.63 -4.23 9.34
N GLU A 249 2.81 -4.36 9.98
CA GLU A 249 3.13 -5.56 10.71
C GLU A 249 1.79 -5.90 11.39
N GLU A 250 1.13 -7.02 11.09
CA GLU A 250 1.59 -8.29 11.64
C GLU A 250 2.53 -8.06 12.83
N THR A 251 2.07 -7.25 13.79
CA THR A 251 2.46 -7.40 15.18
C THR A 251 1.98 -8.80 15.49
N THR A 252 2.85 -9.76 15.22
CA THR A 252 3.21 -10.78 16.21
C THR A 252 2.89 -10.19 17.55
N GLU A 253 1.70 -10.55 18.05
CA GLU A 253 1.21 -10.17 19.37
C GLU A 253 2.36 -10.44 20.32
N SER A 254 3.04 -9.37 20.75
CA SER A 254 4.04 -9.50 21.78
C SER A 254 3.27 -10.02 23.00
N PRO A 255 3.72 -11.11 23.64
CA PRO A 255 3.01 -11.73 24.77
C PRO A 255 2.73 -10.71 25.91
N ASP A 256 3.47 -9.61 25.94
CA ASP A 256 3.33 -8.52 26.91
C ASP A 256 2.04 -7.69 26.73
N LEU A 257 1.51 -7.53 25.50
CA LEU A 257 0.33 -6.69 25.26
C LEU A 257 -0.97 -7.42 25.64
N ASP A 258 -1.02 -8.74 25.43
CA ASP A 258 -2.14 -9.59 25.84
C ASP A 258 -2.21 -9.78 27.36
N GLU A 259 -1.05 -9.86 28.03
CA GLU A 259 -0.99 -9.87 29.49
C GLU A 259 -1.45 -8.53 30.07
N LEU A 260 -1.03 -7.41 29.49
CA LEU A 260 -1.47 -6.09 29.90
C LEU A 260 -2.99 -5.93 29.71
N ARG A 261 -3.53 -6.40 28.59
CA ARG A 261 -4.98 -6.36 28.33
C ARG A 261 -5.77 -7.19 29.35
N LYS A 262 -5.32 -8.40 29.67
CA LYS A 262 -5.95 -9.24 30.70
C LYS A 262 -5.92 -8.59 32.08
N LYS A 263 -4.83 -7.88 32.42
CA LYS A 263 -4.72 -7.14 33.69
C LYS A 263 -5.65 -5.94 33.75
N LEU A 264 -5.87 -5.24 32.63
CA LEU A 264 -6.76 -4.07 32.55
C LEU A 264 -8.26 -4.44 32.55
N GLU A 265 -8.61 -5.58 31.98
CA GLU A 265 -10.00 -6.11 31.95
C GLU A 265 -10.42 -6.77 33.28
N MET A 266 -9.50 -6.91 34.25
CA MET A 266 -9.78 -7.50 35.55
C MET A 266 -10.80 -6.66 36.36
N PRO A 267 -11.80 -7.28 37.01
CA PRO A 267 -12.73 -6.56 37.86
C PRO A 267 -12.06 -6.12 39.17
N ILE A 268 -12.47 -4.95 39.69
CA ILE A 268 -11.92 -4.40 40.94
C ILE A 268 -12.18 -5.31 42.15
N SER A 269 -13.21 -6.18 42.12
CA SER A 269 -13.48 -7.18 43.16
C SER A 269 -12.39 -8.24 43.29
N ALA A 270 -11.61 -8.48 42.24
CA ALA A 270 -10.51 -9.42 42.25
C ALA A 270 -9.20 -8.77 42.76
N LEU A 271 -9.14 -7.43 42.78
CA LEU A 271 -8.17 -6.68 43.57
C LEU A 271 -8.63 -6.80 45.03
N ALA A 272 -7.92 -7.56 45.85
CA ALA A 272 -8.27 -7.80 47.27
C ALA A 272 -8.09 -6.53 48.14
N LEU A 273 -8.90 -5.51 47.85
CA LEU A 273 -8.93 -4.22 48.50
C LEU A 273 -9.75 -4.29 49.80
N GLY A 274 -9.40 -3.43 50.76
CA GLY A 274 -10.19 -3.23 51.97
C GLY A 274 -11.62 -2.78 51.65
N VAL A 275 -12.57 -3.18 52.50
CA VAL A 275 -14.02 -2.91 52.34
C VAL A 275 -14.32 -1.42 52.12
N ARG A 276 -13.51 -0.52 52.69
CA ARG A 276 -13.64 0.93 52.48
C ARG A 276 -13.24 1.35 51.07
N ALA A 277 -12.10 0.87 50.55
CA ALA A 277 -11.62 1.20 49.21
C ALA A 277 -12.60 0.72 48.13
N TYR A 278 -13.10 -0.51 48.27
CA TYR A 278 -14.07 -1.11 47.36
C TYR A 278 -15.38 -0.28 47.28
N ASN A 279 -15.96 0.06 48.43
CA ASN A 279 -17.22 0.82 48.47
C ASN A 279 -17.07 2.26 47.95
N CYS A 280 -15.89 2.86 48.08
CA CYS A 280 -15.62 4.18 47.49
C CYS A 280 -15.53 4.12 45.96
N LEU A 281 -14.87 3.10 45.40
CA LEU A 281 -14.73 2.93 43.95
C LEU A 281 -16.04 2.52 43.28
N ASP A 282 -16.83 1.65 43.93
CA ASP A 282 -18.16 1.24 43.45
C ASP A 282 -19.14 2.42 43.45
N GLY A 283 -19.02 3.33 44.43
CA GLY A 283 -19.80 4.56 44.50
C GLY A 283 -19.57 5.52 43.32
N GLU A 284 -18.36 5.53 42.76
CA GLU A 284 -17.98 6.30 41.56
C GLU A 284 -18.12 5.47 40.28
N SER A 285 -18.80 4.32 40.33
CA SER A 285 -19.01 3.40 39.19
C SER A 285 -17.73 2.89 38.50
N ILE A 286 -16.59 2.88 39.20
CA ILE A 286 -15.34 2.31 38.70
C ILE A 286 -15.39 0.80 38.96
N ARG A 287 -15.48 -0.01 37.89
CA ARG A 287 -15.70 -1.47 37.98
C ARG A 287 -14.52 -2.31 37.53
N THR A 288 -13.66 -1.78 36.66
CA THR A 288 -12.48 -2.48 36.12
C THR A 288 -11.17 -1.79 36.48
N VAL A 289 -10.08 -2.54 36.50
CA VAL A 289 -8.73 -2.01 36.79
C VAL A 289 -8.31 -0.99 35.73
N GLY A 290 -8.69 -1.20 34.45
CA GLY A 290 -8.44 -0.22 33.40
C GLY A 290 -9.12 1.14 33.62
N GLN A 291 -10.31 1.15 34.22
CA GLN A 291 -10.98 2.41 34.62
C GLN A 291 -10.24 3.10 35.77
N LEU A 292 -9.72 2.34 36.73
CA LEU A 292 -8.99 2.88 37.88
C LEU A 292 -7.66 3.52 37.49
N VAL A 293 -6.92 2.89 36.57
CA VAL A 293 -5.61 3.35 36.09
C VAL A 293 -5.71 4.66 35.30
N ALA A 294 -6.84 4.91 34.64
CA ALA A 294 -7.09 6.15 33.89
C ALA A 294 -7.31 7.39 34.79
N TRP A 295 -7.58 7.19 36.08
CA TRP A 295 -7.79 8.30 37.03
C TRP A 295 -6.48 8.79 37.62
N LYS A 296 -6.37 10.10 37.82
CA LYS A 296 -5.21 10.72 38.46
C LYS A 296 -5.38 10.76 39.98
N GLU A 297 -4.27 10.68 40.70
CA GLU A 297 -4.23 10.77 42.17
C GLU A 297 -5.03 11.94 42.77
N PRO A 298 -4.90 13.20 42.28
CA PRO A 298 -5.66 14.32 42.84
C PRO A 298 -7.17 14.18 42.68
N ASP A 299 -7.64 13.44 41.67
CA ASP A 299 -9.07 13.25 41.41
C ASP A 299 -9.67 12.19 42.34
N LEU A 300 -8.89 11.16 42.70
CA LEU A 300 -9.30 10.14 43.67
C LEU A 300 -9.42 10.70 45.10
N LEU A 301 -8.56 11.65 45.50
CA LEU A 301 -8.69 12.32 46.82
C LEU A 301 -9.96 13.17 46.96
N ARG A 302 -10.64 13.52 45.86
CA ARG A 302 -11.87 14.32 45.89
C ARG A 302 -13.11 13.46 46.13
N VAL A 303 -12.98 12.14 46.02
CA VAL A 303 -14.06 11.19 46.25
C VAL A 303 -14.49 11.20 47.72
N ARG A 304 -15.79 11.16 47.95
CA ARG A 304 -16.36 11.23 49.30
C ARG A 304 -15.92 10.03 50.14
N ASN A 305 -15.41 10.30 51.34
CA ASN A 305 -14.87 9.30 52.27
C ASN A 305 -13.60 8.56 51.78
N PHE A 306 -12.93 9.09 50.75
CA PHE A 306 -11.64 8.61 50.28
C PHE A 306 -10.52 9.29 51.07
N GLY A 307 -9.63 8.50 51.68
CA GLY A 307 -8.57 8.99 52.56
C GLY A 307 -7.18 8.61 52.04
N GLN A 308 -6.15 9.24 52.61
CA GLN A 308 -4.75 9.02 52.23
C GLN A 308 -4.32 7.55 52.42
N THR A 309 -4.81 6.91 53.50
CA THR A 309 -4.59 5.48 53.76
C THR A 309 -5.21 4.56 52.71
N THR A 310 -6.34 4.96 52.09
CA THR A 310 -7.01 4.19 51.03
C THR A 310 -6.25 4.31 49.70
N LEU A 311 -5.68 5.49 49.45
CA LEU A 311 -4.87 5.75 48.26
C LEU A 311 -3.56 4.95 48.28
N ASP A 312 -2.90 4.91 49.43
CA ASP A 312 -1.66 4.14 49.61
C ASP A 312 -1.91 2.63 49.45
N GLU A 313 -3.08 2.15 49.91
CA GLU A 313 -3.52 0.76 49.72
C GLU A 313 -3.73 0.41 48.24
N ILE A 314 -4.39 1.30 47.47
CA ILE A 314 -4.61 1.11 46.03
C ILE A 314 -3.29 1.14 45.26
N LYS A 315 -2.40 2.08 45.56
CA LYS A 315 -1.07 2.14 44.94
C LYS A 315 -0.26 0.88 45.18
N ALA A 316 -0.22 0.40 46.43
CA ALA A 316 0.49 -0.83 46.76
C ALA A 316 -0.02 -2.04 45.95
N LYS A 317 -1.35 -2.14 45.76
CA LYS A 317 -1.97 -3.22 44.98
C LYS A 317 -1.83 -3.09 43.47
N LEU A 318 -1.80 -1.87 42.92
CA LEU A 318 -1.50 -1.66 41.50
C LEU A 318 -0.04 -1.99 41.18
N VAL A 319 0.89 -1.63 42.06
CA VAL A 319 2.31 -1.96 41.93
C VAL A 319 2.54 -3.49 41.98
N GLU A 320 1.81 -4.25 42.80
CA GLU A 320 1.86 -5.72 42.81
C GLU A 320 1.50 -6.35 41.44
N ILE A 321 0.68 -5.67 40.63
CA ILE A 321 0.23 -6.14 39.31
C ILE A 321 1.09 -5.55 38.17
N GLY A 322 1.97 -4.61 38.50
CA GLY A 322 2.85 -3.91 37.56
C GLY A 322 2.18 -2.74 36.85
N LEU A 323 1.17 -2.11 37.46
CA LEU A 323 0.45 -0.95 36.94
C LEU A 323 0.64 0.27 37.86
N ASP A 324 0.48 1.47 37.31
CA ASP A 324 0.58 2.74 38.06
C ASP A 324 -0.61 3.65 37.73
N LEU A 325 -0.91 4.60 38.62
CA LEU A 325 -2.04 5.54 38.45
C LEU A 325 -1.70 6.63 37.42
N GLY A 326 -2.65 6.94 36.54
CA GLY A 326 -2.49 7.98 35.51
C GLY A 326 -1.72 7.52 34.26
N MET A 327 -1.61 6.22 34.02
CA MET A 327 -1.04 5.67 32.78
C MET A 327 -1.99 5.96 31.60
N GLU A 328 -1.44 6.42 30.48
CA GLU A 328 -2.21 6.59 29.25
C GLU A 328 -2.52 5.22 28.65
N VAL A 329 -3.74 4.74 28.84
CA VAL A 329 -4.21 3.49 28.26
C VAL A 329 -4.45 3.72 26.75
N PRO A 330 -3.89 2.89 25.84
CA PRO A 330 -4.06 3.07 24.41
C PRO A 330 -5.53 2.96 23.99
N ALA A 331 -5.96 3.84 23.08
CA ALA A 331 -7.34 4.01 22.62
C ALA A 331 -7.98 2.77 21.95
N SER A 332 -7.21 1.68 21.76
CA SER A 332 -7.67 0.40 21.24
C SER A 332 -8.40 -0.48 22.27
N ILE A 333 -8.35 -0.12 23.56
CA ILE A 333 -9.08 -0.81 24.64
C ILE A 333 -10.23 0.10 25.06
N SER A 334 -11.45 -0.22 24.65
CA SER A 334 -12.66 0.54 24.97
C SER A 334 -12.96 0.47 26.47
N VAL A 335 -12.50 1.47 27.21
CA VAL A 335 -12.95 1.74 28.57
C VAL A 335 -13.89 2.94 28.48
N GLU A 336 -15.19 2.71 28.59
CA GLU A 336 -16.15 3.82 28.66
C GLU A 336 -15.80 4.73 29.85
N PRO A 337 -15.61 6.05 29.62
CA PRO A 337 -15.31 6.97 30.71
C PRO A 337 -16.57 7.15 31.58
N VAL A 338 -16.42 6.89 32.87
CA VAL A 338 -17.48 7.16 33.84
C VAL A 338 -17.59 8.67 34.06
N GLY A 339 -18.83 9.16 34.04
CA GLY A 339 -19.19 10.56 33.86
C GLY A 339 -18.51 11.57 34.78
N MET A 340 -17.78 12.51 34.17
CA MET A 340 -17.42 13.78 34.78
C MET A 340 -18.69 14.67 34.76
N HIS A 341 -19.46 14.70 35.85
CA HIS A 341 -20.53 15.68 36.00
C HIS A 341 -19.93 17.09 36.17
N ILE A 342 -19.67 17.76 35.05
CA ILE A 342 -19.51 19.21 35.02
C ILE A 342 -20.82 19.79 34.49
N SER A 343 -21.60 20.34 35.42
CA SER A 343 -22.72 21.22 35.13
C SER A 343 -22.22 22.45 34.37
N ALA A 344 -22.37 22.44 33.05
CA ALA A 344 -22.27 23.64 32.22
C ALA A 344 -23.48 23.67 31.28
N ALA A 345 -24.37 24.64 31.52
CA ALA A 345 -25.53 24.90 30.70
C ALA A 345 -25.09 25.22 29.26
N ILE A 346 -25.56 24.43 28.31
CA ILE A 346 -25.48 24.74 26.88
C ILE A 346 -26.63 25.73 26.59
N PRO A 347 -26.38 26.94 26.08
CA PRO A 347 -27.44 27.79 25.56
C PRO A 347 -28.04 27.10 24.34
N GLN A 348 -29.35 26.85 24.34
CA GLN A 348 -30.06 26.45 23.14
C GLN A 348 -30.23 27.69 22.25
N ASP A 349 -29.37 27.84 21.25
CA ASP A 349 -29.74 28.65 20.09
C ASP A 349 -30.69 27.83 19.20
N PRO A 350 -31.82 28.42 18.76
CA PRO A 350 -32.73 27.73 17.86
C PRO A 350 -32.11 27.55 16.47
N MET A 351 -32.32 26.37 15.89
CA MET A 351 -31.94 26.01 14.52
C MET A 351 -32.41 27.07 13.50
N PRO A 352 -31.59 27.45 12.51
CA PRO A 352 -32.06 28.27 11.40
C PRO A 352 -33.04 27.47 10.53
N GLU A 353 -34.22 28.05 10.28
CA GLU A 353 -35.21 27.50 9.35
C GLU A 353 -34.61 27.39 7.94
N TYR A 354 -34.55 26.16 7.43
CA TYR A 354 -34.15 25.89 6.05
C TYR A 354 -35.35 26.17 5.13
N GLN A 355 -35.42 27.37 4.54
CA GLN A 355 -36.40 27.66 3.49
C GLN A 355 -35.93 27.03 2.17
N VAL A 356 -36.76 26.13 1.64
CA VAL A 356 -36.57 25.52 0.31
C VAL A 356 -36.69 26.63 -0.75
N PRO A 357 -35.73 26.79 -1.68
CA PRO A 357 -35.90 27.70 -2.80
C PRO A 357 -37.02 27.16 -3.70
N ILE A 358 -38.08 27.96 -3.87
CA ILE A 358 -39.14 27.72 -4.84
C ILE A 358 -38.48 27.78 -6.23
N SER A 359 -38.52 26.67 -6.96
CA SER A 359 -38.12 26.62 -8.36
C SER A 359 -39.07 27.49 -9.18
N GLU A 360 -38.56 28.55 -9.82
CA GLU A 360 -39.28 29.28 -10.86
C GLU A 360 -39.56 28.34 -12.04
N GLU A 361 -40.83 28.19 -12.42
CA GLU A 361 -41.24 27.50 -13.64
C GLU A 361 -40.76 28.30 -14.88
N PRO A 362 -40.30 27.62 -15.95
CA PRO A 362 -39.94 28.30 -17.18
C PRO A 362 -41.20 28.81 -17.91
N PRO A 363 -41.12 29.99 -18.58
CA PRO A 363 -42.28 30.59 -19.23
C PRO A 363 -42.75 29.77 -20.45
N VAL A 364 -44.06 29.53 -20.49
CA VAL A 364 -44.77 28.92 -21.62
C VAL A 364 -44.78 29.91 -22.80
N PRO A 365 -44.46 29.50 -24.04
CA PRO A 365 -44.60 30.36 -25.20
C PRO A 365 -46.10 30.57 -25.53
N ALA A 366 -46.49 31.82 -25.71
CA ALA A 366 -47.85 32.22 -26.10
C ALA A 366 -48.19 31.81 -27.55
N PRO A 367 -49.48 31.63 -27.88
CA PRO A 367 -49.95 30.99 -29.11
C PRO A 367 -49.75 31.79 -30.41
#